data_AF-A0A1F8GES9-F1
#
_entry.id   AF-A0A1F8GES9-F1
#
_cell.length_a   1.000
_cell.length_b   1.000
_cell.length_c   1.000
_cell.angle_alpha   90.00
_cell.angle_beta   90.00
_cell.angle_gamma   90.00
#
_symmetry.space_group_name_H-M   'P 1'
#
loop_
_entity.id
_entity.type
_entity.pdbx_description
1 polymer ?
#
loop_
_entity_poly.entity_id
_entity_poly.type
_entity_poly.pdbx_seq_one_letter_code
_entity_poly.pdbx_strand_id
1 'polypeptide(L)'
;MYSKEIIQLLLENKDISSFGLTLYKYKPGKMDEKRKLYWASRGGIFKKLDLIDKAKKEDWAFGINSLVKNKKGQFLHIPQVDLHCKISKNNLRYITKELKSIGYGKGFVAVTGRSYHFYGNKLLDQGEWVAFMGYLLRFNDHRRKPLKKVTDQRWIGASLVRGFGTLRISSSFDKRTVPRVVLRLK
;
A
#
# COMPACT_ATOMS: atom_id res chain seq x y z
N MET A 1 8.56 15.26 -2.38
CA MET A 1 7.68 15.32 -1.20
C MET A 1 6.94 13.99 -1.02
N TYR A 2 6.93 13.45 0.19
CA TYR A 2 6.29 12.18 0.55
C TYR A 2 5.69 12.18 1.95
N SER A 3 4.85 11.19 2.26
CA SER A 3 4.14 11.07 3.53
C SER A 3 5.03 10.50 4.62
N LYS A 4 5.57 11.37 5.49
CA LYS A 4 6.33 10.94 6.68
C LYS A 4 5.46 10.20 7.70
N GLU A 5 4.20 10.59 7.84
CA GLU A 5 3.24 9.99 8.76
C GLU A 5 3.02 8.49 8.48
N ILE A 6 2.86 8.12 7.21
CA ILE A 6 2.73 6.70 6.81
C ILE A 6 3.98 5.92 7.22
N ILE A 7 5.17 6.48 7.02
CA ILE A 7 6.42 5.82 7.40
C ILE A 7 6.50 5.64 8.91
N GLN A 8 6.19 6.67 9.70
CA GLN A 8 6.16 6.58 11.16
C GLN A 8 5.22 5.49 11.67
N LEU A 9 4.02 5.41 11.09
CA LEU A 9 3.06 4.36 11.42
C LEU A 9 3.56 2.96 11.08
N LEU A 10 4.18 2.79 9.91
CA LEU A 10 4.77 1.51 9.54
C LEU A 10 5.93 1.13 10.46
N LEU A 11 6.70 2.12 10.93
CA LEU A 11 7.74 1.92 11.92
C LEU A 11 7.17 1.53 13.29
N GLU A 12 5.91 1.77 13.64
CA GLU A 12 5.34 1.27 14.90
C GLU A 12 5.42 -0.26 14.99
N ASN A 13 5.41 -0.97 13.86
CA ASN A 13 5.71 -2.40 13.82
C ASN A 13 7.23 -2.63 14.04
N LYS A 14 7.58 -3.07 15.25
CA LYS A 14 8.97 -3.30 15.68
C LYS A 14 9.60 -4.55 15.08
N ASP A 15 8.84 -5.43 14.43
CA ASP A 15 9.37 -6.67 13.85
C ASP A 15 10.04 -6.43 12.50
N ILE A 16 9.69 -5.34 11.82
CA ILE A 16 10.28 -4.95 10.54
C ILE A 16 11.71 -4.42 10.75
N SER A 17 12.68 -5.10 10.14
CA SER A 17 14.09 -4.68 10.13
C SER A 17 14.47 -3.88 8.88
N SER A 18 13.84 -4.16 7.74
CA SER A 18 14.08 -3.47 6.47
C SER A 18 12.83 -3.39 5.61
N PHE A 19 12.70 -2.28 4.88
CA PHE A 19 11.60 -2.01 3.98
C PHE A 19 12.03 -2.11 2.52
N GLY A 20 11.21 -2.78 1.70
CA GLY A 20 11.30 -2.68 0.25
C GLY A 20 10.67 -1.38 -0.23
N LEU A 21 11.34 -0.69 -1.15
CA LEU A 21 10.90 0.55 -1.76
C LEU A 21 10.90 0.40 -3.27
N THR A 22 9.97 1.05 -3.96
CA THR A 22 9.94 1.08 -5.41
C THR A 22 9.83 2.51 -5.92
N LEU A 23 10.74 2.89 -6.82
CA LEU A 23 10.64 4.09 -7.66
C LEU A 23 10.13 3.65 -9.03
N TYR A 24 9.04 4.24 -9.51
CA TYR A 24 8.36 3.79 -10.73
C TYR A 24 7.71 4.92 -11.51
N LYS A 25 7.62 4.73 -12.83
CA LYS A 25 6.80 5.58 -13.70
C LYS A 25 5.41 4.95 -13.83
N TYR A 26 4.40 5.63 -13.28
CA TYR A 26 3.01 5.19 -13.40
C TYR A 26 2.55 5.37 -14.84
N LYS A 27 2.07 4.29 -15.48
CA LYS A 27 1.42 4.37 -16.79
C LYS A 27 0.08 3.63 -16.72
N PRO A 28 -1.06 4.36 -16.72
CA PRO A 28 -2.37 3.72 -16.72
C PRO A 28 -2.48 2.66 -17.82
N GLY A 29 -2.89 1.44 -17.45
CA GLY A 29 -3.20 0.37 -18.39
C GLY A 29 -2.00 -0.36 -19.00
N LYS A 30 -0.75 -0.08 -18.59
CA LYS A 30 0.43 -0.83 -19.04
C LYS A 30 1.02 -1.65 -17.89
N MET A 31 1.23 -2.95 -18.12
CA MET A 31 1.95 -3.81 -17.15
C MET A 31 3.45 -3.52 -17.13
N ASP A 32 3.99 -3.05 -18.25
CA ASP A 32 5.43 -2.84 -18.44
C ASP A 32 5.86 -1.47 -17.89
N GLU A 33 5.93 -1.40 -16.55
CA GLU A 33 6.34 -0.21 -15.81
C GLU A 33 7.83 -0.27 -15.48
N LYS A 34 8.60 0.70 -15.99
CA LYS A 34 9.99 0.91 -15.55
C LYS A 34 10.00 1.13 -14.02
N ARG A 35 10.63 0.20 -13.30
CA ARG A 35 10.69 0.14 -11.84
C ARG A 35 12.14 -0.01 -11.39
N LYS A 36 12.50 0.67 -10.30
CA LYS A 36 13.77 0.48 -9.58
C LYS A 36 13.45 0.10 -8.15
N LEU A 37 14.01 -1.02 -7.69
CA LEU A 37 13.83 -1.53 -6.35
C LEU A 37 14.98 -1.06 -5.45
N TYR A 38 14.63 -0.68 -4.24
CA TYR A 38 15.58 -0.34 -3.20
C TYR A 38 15.20 -1.02 -1.90
N TRP A 39 16.19 -1.18 -1.04
CA TRP A 39 16.02 -1.58 0.34
C TRP A 39 16.52 -0.48 1.27
N ALA A 40 15.85 -0.32 2.40
CA ALA A 40 16.30 0.53 3.47
C ALA A 40 16.14 -0.17 4.81
N SER A 41 17.17 -0.11 5.66
CA SER A 41 17.04 -0.54 7.04
C SER A 41 16.04 0.36 7.78
N ARG A 42 15.45 -0.17 8.84
CA ARG A 42 14.53 0.55 9.73
C ARG A 42 15.08 1.92 10.16
N GLY A 43 16.35 1.97 10.60
CA GLY A 43 17.01 3.21 11.01
C GLY A 43 17.39 4.13 9.86
N GLY A 44 17.58 3.58 8.64
CA GLY A 44 18.02 4.32 7.47
C GLY A 44 16.90 4.75 6.51
N ILE A 45 15.64 4.42 6.80
CA ILE A 45 14.54 4.58 5.83
C ILE A 45 14.35 6.03 5.37
N PHE A 46 14.33 7.00 6.28
CA PHE A 46 14.16 8.41 5.92
C PHE A 46 15.30 8.91 5.03
N LYS A 47 16.56 8.61 5.39
CA LYS A 47 17.72 8.93 4.55
C LYS A 47 17.59 8.34 3.14
N LYS A 48 17.14 7.08 3.02
CA LYS A 48 16.95 6.44 1.72
C LYS A 48 15.81 7.09 0.91
N LEU A 49 14.69 7.41 1.56
CA LEU A 49 13.56 8.07 0.91
C LEU A 49 13.92 9.47 0.43
N ASP A 50 14.69 10.23 1.20
CA ASP A 50 15.17 11.55 0.79
C ASP A 50 16.08 11.47 -0.44
N LEU A 51 16.96 10.46 -0.51
CA LEU A 51 17.77 10.21 -1.70
C LEU A 51 16.92 9.85 -2.93
N ILE A 52 15.89 9.00 -2.75
CA ILE A 52 14.96 8.65 -3.83
C ILE A 52 14.18 9.88 -4.28
N ASP A 53 13.70 10.71 -3.36
CA ASP A 53 12.91 11.90 -3.66
C ASP A 53 13.74 12.98 -4.39
N LYS A 54 15.03 13.10 -4.07
CA LYS A 54 15.96 13.97 -4.80
C LYS A 54 16.30 13.47 -6.20
N ALA A 55 16.43 12.15 -6.37
CA ALA A 55 16.83 11.53 -7.64
C ALA A 55 15.65 11.26 -8.59
N LYS A 56 14.39 11.42 -8.13
CA LYS A 56 13.22 11.12 -8.96
C LYS A 56 13.05 12.19 -10.05
N LYS A 57 12.64 11.74 -11.23
CA LYS A 57 12.09 12.64 -12.26
C LYS A 57 10.67 13.04 -11.88
N GLU A 58 10.19 14.16 -12.40
CA GLU A 58 8.87 14.72 -12.05
C GLU A 58 7.69 13.75 -12.30
N ASP A 59 7.81 12.94 -13.35
CA ASP A 59 6.83 11.94 -13.77
C ASP A 59 6.95 10.60 -13.02
N TRP A 60 7.90 10.47 -12.09
CA TRP A 60 8.08 9.27 -11.29
C TRP A 60 7.48 9.44 -9.89
N ALA A 61 6.90 8.36 -9.40
CA ALA A 61 6.45 8.23 -8.03
C ALA A 61 7.29 7.16 -7.31
N PHE A 62 7.30 7.20 -5.98
CA PHE A 62 7.78 6.08 -5.20
C PHE A 62 6.78 5.64 -4.14
N GLY A 63 6.90 4.37 -3.79
CA GLY A 63 6.01 3.66 -2.89
C GLY A 63 6.76 2.72 -1.96
N ILE A 64 6.04 2.31 -0.91
CA ILE A 64 6.45 1.23 -0.01
C ILE A 64 5.96 -0.08 -0.59
N ASN A 65 6.81 -1.10 -0.56
CA ASN A 65 6.44 -2.45 -0.94
C ASN A 65 5.79 -3.17 0.26
N SER A 66 4.91 -4.13 -0.02
CA SER A 66 4.40 -5.01 1.05
C SER A 66 5.55 -5.85 1.59
N LEU A 67 6.45 -6.27 0.71
CA LEU A 67 7.58 -7.10 1.04
C LEU A 67 8.57 -6.34 1.94
N VAL A 68 8.80 -6.90 3.12
CA VAL A 68 9.71 -6.42 4.15
C VAL A 68 10.55 -7.56 4.67
N LYS A 69 11.65 -7.24 5.36
CA LYS A 69 12.40 -8.23 6.15
C LYS A 69 12.07 -8.03 7.62
N ASN A 70 11.88 -9.12 8.35
CA ASN A 70 11.78 -9.07 9.81
C ASN A 70 13.18 -9.08 10.46
N LYS A 71 13.25 -8.99 11.79
CA LYS A 71 14.51 -9.06 12.57
C LYS A 71 15.30 -10.36 12.39
N LYS A 72 14.64 -11.45 12.00
CA LYS A 72 15.27 -12.75 11.70
C LYS A 72 15.74 -12.83 10.23
N GLY A 73 15.61 -11.76 9.45
CA GLY A 73 15.95 -11.73 8.03
C GLY A 73 14.92 -12.39 7.11
N GLN A 74 13.80 -12.90 7.65
CA GLN A 74 12.75 -13.55 6.87
C GLN A 74 11.95 -12.52 6.07
N PHE A 75 11.59 -12.88 4.84
CA PHE A 75 10.70 -12.09 4.02
C PHE A 75 9.24 -12.29 4.46
N LEU A 76 8.58 -11.18 4.76
CA LEU A 76 7.17 -11.12 5.13
C LEU A 76 6.50 -9.97 4.40
N HIS A 77 5.18 -9.88 4.51
CA HIS A 77 4.36 -8.89 3.86
C HIS A 77 3.58 -8.04 4.85
N ILE A 78 3.61 -6.72 4.64
CA ILE A 78 2.60 -5.81 5.18
C ILE A 78 1.31 -6.04 4.37
N PRO A 79 0.17 -6.33 5.01
CA PRO A 79 -1.13 -6.32 4.35
C PRO A 79 -1.37 -4.92 3.83
N GLN A 80 -1.51 -4.76 2.52
CA GLN A 80 -1.76 -3.44 1.94
C GLN A 80 -2.68 -3.58 0.73
N VAL A 81 -3.48 -2.56 0.46
CA VAL A 81 -4.35 -2.55 -0.72
C VAL A 81 -4.58 -1.15 -1.27
N ASP A 82 -4.54 -1.04 -2.61
CA ASP A 82 -5.03 0.13 -3.34
C ASP A 82 -6.54 0.00 -3.55
N LEU A 83 -7.30 0.87 -2.89
CA LEU A 83 -8.75 0.88 -2.96
C LEU A 83 -9.18 1.78 -4.12
N HIS A 84 -10.25 1.40 -4.80
CA HIS A 84 -10.76 2.09 -5.98
C HIS A 84 -12.07 2.86 -5.72
N CYS A 85 -12.61 2.83 -4.50
CA CYS A 85 -13.83 3.54 -4.17
C CYS A 85 -13.61 5.06 -3.99
N LYS A 86 -14.63 5.85 -4.29
CA LYS A 86 -14.64 7.31 -4.04
C LYS A 86 -14.47 7.63 -2.56
N ILE A 87 -13.87 8.78 -2.28
CA ILE A 87 -13.71 9.29 -0.90
C ILE A 87 -15.09 9.65 -0.34
N SER A 88 -15.54 8.97 0.72
CA SER A 88 -16.74 9.30 1.46
C SER A 88 -16.76 8.61 2.83
N LYS A 89 -17.50 9.16 3.80
CA LYS A 89 -17.70 8.55 5.12
C LYS A 89 -18.34 7.16 5.03
N ASN A 90 -19.26 6.96 4.08
CA ASN A 90 -19.95 5.68 3.91
C ASN A 90 -19.01 4.61 3.35
N ASN A 91 -18.17 4.96 2.38
CA ASN A 91 -17.19 4.01 1.82
C ASN A 91 -16.11 3.66 2.84
N LEU A 92 -15.64 4.63 3.61
CA LEU A 92 -14.67 4.39 4.68
C LEU A 92 -15.23 3.44 5.76
N ARG A 93 -16.51 3.62 6.15
CA ARG A 93 -17.21 2.70 7.07
C ARG A 93 -17.33 1.29 6.48
N TYR A 94 -17.72 1.17 5.22
CA TYR A 94 -17.82 -0.11 4.52
C TYR A 94 -16.47 -0.85 4.48
N ILE A 95 -15.41 -0.17 4.01
CA ILE A 95 -14.05 -0.74 3.95
C ILE A 95 -13.60 -1.23 5.32
N THR A 96 -13.82 -0.42 6.37
CA THR A 96 -13.45 -0.78 7.73
C THR A 96 -14.18 -2.04 8.20
N LYS A 97 -15.48 -2.15 7.90
CA LYS A 97 -16.28 -3.34 8.23
C LYS A 97 -15.77 -4.58 7.51
N GLU A 98 -15.51 -4.49 6.21
CA GLU A 98 -15.03 -5.61 5.42
C GLU A 98 -13.61 -6.04 5.82
N LEU A 99 -12.70 -5.10 6.09
CA LEU A 99 -11.37 -5.43 6.61
C LEU A 99 -11.45 -6.16 7.96
N LYS A 100 -12.36 -5.73 8.85
CA LYS A 100 -12.60 -6.43 10.12
C LYS A 100 -13.15 -7.84 9.92
N SER A 101 -14.08 -8.05 8.97
CA SER A 101 -14.70 -9.36 8.76
C SER A 101 -13.73 -10.43 8.23
N ILE A 102 -12.64 -10.01 7.58
CA ILE A 102 -11.56 -10.91 7.13
C ILE A 102 -10.37 -10.97 8.09
N GLY A 103 -10.48 -10.41 9.31
CA GLY A 103 -9.44 -10.48 10.33
C GLY A 103 -8.35 -9.39 10.26
N TYR A 104 -8.50 -8.41 9.36
CA TYR A 104 -7.55 -7.30 9.14
C TYR A 104 -8.06 -5.98 9.73
N GLY A 105 -8.69 -6.05 10.90
CA GLY A 105 -9.31 -4.92 11.59
C GLY A 105 -8.37 -3.90 12.24
N LYS A 106 -7.04 -4.06 12.09
CA LYS A 106 -6.00 -3.21 12.70
C LYS A 106 -5.05 -2.67 11.64
N GLY A 107 -4.65 -1.40 11.79
CA GLY A 107 -3.80 -0.72 10.81
C GLY A 107 -4.24 0.73 10.59
N PHE A 108 -4.12 1.24 9.37
CA PHE A 108 -4.56 2.60 9.03
C PHE A 108 -4.98 2.73 7.58
N VAL A 109 -5.84 3.72 7.33
CA VAL A 109 -6.32 4.11 6.00
C VAL A 109 -5.77 5.50 5.67
N ALA A 110 -5.21 5.64 4.47
CA ALA A 110 -4.73 6.91 3.94
C ALA A 110 -5.55 7.33 2.72
N VAL A 111 -5.85 8.62 2.58
CA VAL A 111 -6.46 9.19 1.37
C VAL A 111 -5.36 9.53 0.36
N THR A 112 -5.59 9.24 -0.92
CA THR A 112 -4.57 9.40 -1.98
C THR A 112 -4.93 10.44 -3.05
N GLY A 113 -6.00 11.19 -2.81
CA GLY A 113 -6.53 12.23 -3.69
C GLY A 113 -7.88 11.84 -4.31
N ARG A 114 -8.01 10.60 -4.80
CA ARG A 114 -9.26 10.11 -5.43
C ARG A 114 -9.86 8.88 -4.75
N SER A 115 -9.06 8.17 -3.96
CA SER A 115 -9.45 6.94 -3.27
C SER A 115 -8.66 6.78 -1.97
N TYR A 116 -8.55 5.54 -1.49
CA TYR A 116 -7.87 5.20 -0.26
C TYR A 116 -6.79 4.15 -0.48
N HIS A 117 -5.80 4.15 0.41
CA HIS A 117 -4.88 3.05 0.65
C HIS A 117 -5.18 2.48 2.04
N PHE A 118 -5.02 1.19 2.21
CA PHE A 118 -4.98 0.56 3.53
C PHE A 118 -3.63 -0.10 3.78
N TYR A 119 -3.17 -0.02 5.03
CA TYR A 119 -1.98 -0.69 5.55
C TYR A 119 -2.36 -1.39 6.86
N GLY A 120 -2.21 -2.71 6.90
CA GLY A 120 -2.42 -3.54 8.09
C GLY A 120 -1.17 -3.63 8.96
N ASN A 121 -1.36 -4.08 10.21
CA ASN A 121 -0.26 -4.17 11.18
C ASN A 121 0.31 -5.59 11.38
N LYS A 122 -0.48 -6.65 11.13
CA LYS A 122 -0.04 -8.05 11.22
C LYS A 122 0.78 -8.41 9.97
N LEU A 123 2.06 -8.73 10.14
CA LEU A 123 2.87 -9.24 9.03
C LEU A 123 2.37 -10.63 8.59
N LEU A 124 2.43 -10.87 7.29
CA LEU A 124 1.96 -12.08 6.66
C LEU A 124 3.13 -12.82 6.01
N ASP A 125 3.13 -14.14 6.09
CA ASP A 125 3.96 -14.92 5.16
C ASP A 125 3.39 -14.85 3.73
N GLN A 126 4.08 -15.50 2.78
CA GLN A 126 3.67 -15.49 1.38
C GLN A 126 2.26 -16.11 1.17
N GLY A 127 1.95 -17.20 1.87
CA GLY A 127 0.67 -17.89 1.74
C GLY A 127 -0.48 -17.07 2.30
N GLU A 128 -0.29 -16.52 3.51
CA GLU A 128 -1.21 -15.58 4.15
C GLU A 128 -1.43 -14.32 3.29
N TRP A 129 -0.38 -13.80 2.65
CA TRP A 129 -0.48 -12.63 1.78
C TRP A 129 -1.26 -12.92 0.49
N VAL A 130 -1.07 -14.08 -0.13
CA VAL A 130 -1.88 -14.52 -1.28
C VAL A 130 -3.35 -14.71 -0.87
N ALA A 131 -3.62 -15.32 0.29
CA ALA A 131 -4.97 -15.45 0.81
C ALA A 131 -5.62 -14.08 1.05
N PHE A 132 -4.89 -13.13 1.66
CA PHE A 132 -5.32 -11.75 1.82
C PHE A 132 -5.71 -11.10 0.47
N MET A 133 -4.88 -11.25 -0.57
CA MET A 133 -5.19 -10.77 -1.91
C MET A 133 -6.48 -11.40 -2.49
N GLY A 134 -6.68 -12.70 -2.26
CA GLY A 134 -7.92 -13.40 -2.64
C GLY A 134 -9.16 -12.85 -1.93
N TYR A 135 -9.08 -12.59 -0.63
CA TYR A 135 -10.18 -11.98 0.13
C TYR A 135 -10.54 -10.58 -0.37
N LEU A 136 -9.55 -9.76 -0.75
CA LEU A 136 -9.79 -8.42 -1.30
C LEU A 136 -10.57 -8.43 -2.62
N LEU A 137 -10.46 -9.48 -3.43
CA LEU A 137 -11.25 -9.61 -4.66
C LEU A 137 -12.75 -9.78 -4.34
N ARG A 138 -13.09 -10.40 -3.22
CA ARG A 138 -14.48 -10.58 -2.77
C ARG A 138 -15.15 -9.28 -2.34
N PHE A 139 -14.38 -8.21 -2.10
CA PHE A 139 -14.95 -6.90 -1.78
C PHE A 139 -15.66 -6.29 -3.00
N ASN A 140 -15.35 -6.76 -4.21
CA ASN A 140 -15.99 -6.36 -5.46
C ASN A 140 -17.19 -7.26 -5.80
N ASP A 141 -18.12 -7.43 -4.86
CA ASP A 141 -19.36 -8.18 -5.14
C ASP A 141 -20.38 -7.26 -5.80
N HIS A 142 -20.67 -7.49 -7.08
CA HIS A 142 -21.64 -6.71 -7.86
C HIS A 142 -23.06 -6.74 -7.32
N ARG A 143 -23.40 -7.73 -6.47
CA ARG A 143 -24.69 -7.84 -5.80
C ARG A 143 -24.78 -6.96 -4.56
N ARG A 144 -23.64 -6.55 -3.99
CA ARG A 144 -23.59 -5.70 -2.80
C ARG A 144 -23.75 -4.23 -3.19
N LYS A 145 -24.81 -3.59 -2.68
CA LYS A 145 -24.99 -2.14 -2.75
C LYS A 145 -24.42 -1.48 -1.48
N PRO A 146 -23.86 -0.27 -1.56
CA PRO A 146 -23.78 0.61 -2.73
C PRO A 146 -22.50 0.43 -3.58
N LEU A 147 -21.50 -0.34 -3.12
CA LEU A 147 -20.19 -0.40 -3.74
C LEU A 147 -19.98 -1.66 -4.58
N LYS A 148 -20.05 -1.49 -5.90
CA LYS A 148 -19.76 -2.56 -6.87
C LYS A 148 -18.25 -2.80 -7.09
N LYS A 149 -17.43 -1.81 -6.79
CA LYS A 149 -15.97 -1.84 -6.98
C LYS A 149 -15.26 -1.07 -5.86
N VAL A 150 -14.61 -1.82 -4.99
CA VAL A 150 -13.95 -1.35 -3.77
C VAL A 150 -12.44 -1.45 -3.91
N THR A 151 -11.92 -2.53 -4.48
CA THR A 151 -10.48 -2.79 -4.64
C THR A 151 -10.06 -2.64 -6.11
N ASP A 152 -8.83 -2.19 -6.38
CA ASP A 152 -8.31 -2.18 -7.75
C ASP A 152 -7.79 -3.57 -8.12
N GLN A 153 -8.58 -4.33 -8.88
CA GLN A 153 -8.22 -5.68 -9.34
C GLN A 153 -6.94 -5.71 -10.17
N ARG A 154 -6.62 -4.63 -10.90
CA ARG A 154 -5.37 -4.54 -11.69
C ARG A 154 -4.18 -4.41 -10.75
N TRP A 155 -4.34 -3.64 -9.67
CA TRP A 155 -3.32 -3.54 -8.64
C TRP A 155 -3.10 -4.90 -7.95
N ILE A 156 -4.18 -5.63 -7.62
CA ILE A 156 -4.09 -6.97 -7.02
C ILE A 156 -3.36 -7.93 -7.98
N GLY A 157 -3.81 -8.04 -9.23
CA GLY A 157 -3.21 -8.92 -10.22
C GLY A 157 -1.74 -8.60 -10.49
N ALA A 158 -1.41 -7.32 -10.69
CA ALA A 158 -0.03 -6.92 -10.88
C ALA A 158 0.84 -7.16 -9.63
N SER A 159 0.26 -7.09 -8.43
CA SER A 159 0.97 -7.38 -7.19
C SER A 159 1.26 -8.88 -7.06
N LEU A 160 0.28 -9.74 -7.35
CA LEU A 160 0.45 -11.19 -7.36
C LEU A 160 1.54 -11.62 -8.34
N VAL A 161 1.52 -11.09 -9.57
CA VAL A 161 2.56 -11.39 -10.59
C VAL A 161 3.95 -10.96 -10.13
N ARG A 162 4.08 -9.80 -9.49
CA ARG A 162 5.37 -9.31 -8.96
C ARG A 162 5.84 -10.05 -7.69
N GLY A 163 4.95 -10.78 -7.02
CA GLY A 163 5.19 -11.30 -5.68
C GLY A 163 5.22 -10.24 -4.59
N PHE A 164 4.79 -9.00 -4.85
CA PHE A 164 4.58 -7.96 -3.83
C PHE A 164 3.74 -6.80 -4.36
N GLY A 165 3.03 -6.14 -3.44
CA GLY A 165 2.34 -4.89 -3.73
C GLY A 165 3.24 -3.68 -3.58
N THR A 166 2.89 -2.57 -4.22
CA THR A 166 3.50 -1.26 -3.99
C THR A 166 2.39 -0.25 -3.79
N LEU A 167 2.40 0.47 -2.67
CA LEU A 167 1.53 1.62 -2.46
C LEU A 167 2.35 2.91 -2.43
N ARG A 168 1.94 3.84 -3.28
CA ARG A 168 2.55 5.16 -3.39
C ARG A 168 2.52 5.89 -2.05
N ILE A 169 3.61 6.59 -1.74
CA ILE A 169 3.70 7.52 -0.59
C ILE A 169 4.17 8.92 -1.01
N SER A 170 4.57 9.11 -2.27
CA SER A 170 5.01 10.38 -2.83
C SER A 170 3.99 10.99 -3.79
N SER A 171 4.12 12.28 -4.09
CA SER A 171 3.49 12.88 -5.27
C SER A 171 4.32 12.63 -6.54
N SER A 172 3.67 12.74 -7.70
CA SER A 172 4.26 12.83 -9.04
C SER A 172 3.41 13.76 -9.91
N PHE A 173 3.85 14.09 -11.12
CA PHE A 173 3.11 14.94 -12.05
C PHE A 173 1.66 14.47 -12.28
N ASP A 174 1.46 13.16 -12.51
CA ASP A 174 0.14 12.55 -12.72
C ASP A 174 -0.66 12.37 -11.43
N LYS A 175 0.02 12.32 -10.28
CA LYS A 175 -0.57 12.06 -8.96
C LYS A 175 -0.06 13.09 -7.96
N ARG A 176 -0.60 14.30 -8.06
CA ARG A 176 -0.09 15.47 -7.32
C ARG A 176 -0.31 15.40 -5.81
N THR A 177 -1.31 14.64 -5.34
CA THR A 177 -1.61 14.51 -3.90
C THR A 177 -0.66 13.53 -3.22
N VAL A 178 0.03 13.97 -2.17
CA VAL A 178 0.75 13.09 -1.24
C VAL A 178 -0.26 12.37 -0.34
N PRO A 179 -0.19 11.04 -0.17
CA PRO A 179 -1.12 10.32 0.69
C PRO A 179 -1.08 10.79 2.15
N ARG A 180 -2.26 10.91 2.78
CA ARG A 180 -2.41 11.37 4.18
C ARG A 180 -3.27 10.41 4.97
N VAL A 181 -2.91 10.11 6.21
CA VAL A 181 -3.71 9.22 7.05
C VAL A 181 -5.03 9.90 7.43
N VAL A 182 -6.12 9.15 7.34
CA VAL A 182 -7.48 9.64 7.67
C VAL A 182 -8.17 8.81 8.73
N LEU A 183 -7.66 7.61 9.01
CA LEU A 183 -8.23 6.71 10.02
C LEU A 183 -7.17 5.73 10.52
N ARG A 184 -7.06 5.57 11.84
CA ARG A 184 -6.35 4.45 12.48
C ARG A 184 -7.38 3.42 12.94
N LEU A 185 -7.14 2.15 12.62
CA LEU A 185 -7.96 1.01 13.03
C LEU A 185 -7.27 0.32 14.21
N LYS A 186 -8.00 0.19 15.33
CA LYS A 186 -7.54 -0.42 16.58
C LYS A 186 -8.23 -1.76 16.82
#